data_AF-A0A1A2SS02-F1
#
_entry.id   AF-A0A1A2SS02-F1
#
_cell.length_a   1.000
_cell.length_b   1.000
_cell.length_c   1.000
_cell.angle_alpha   90.00
_cell.angle_beta   90.00
_cell.angle_gamma   90.00
#
_symmetry.space_group_name_H-M   'P 1'
#
loop_
_entity.id
_entity.type
_entity.pdbx_description
1 polymer ?
#
loop_
_entity_poly.entity_id
_entity_poly.type
_entity_poly.pdbx_seq_one_letter_code
_entity_poly.pdbx_strand_id
1 'polypeptide(L)'
;MIGAYGRPLAAELVAAVAEFLESDVRGATEGQVNFHARVAANALRIVERELLDESEAESRAALAGLGFADEEQLAAAIRTGELDGQADQVTACLRTLVRRRLAVAHPGYDSE
;
A
#
# COMPACT_ATOMS: atom_id res chain seq x y z
N MET A 1 14.89 6.07 12.16
CA MET A 1 15.15 4.64 12.42
C MET A 1 16.33 4.20 11.56
N ILE A 2 17.33 3.49 12.10
CA ILE A 2 18.43 2.91 11.30
C ILE A 2 18.02 1.46 11.02
N GLY A 3 17.98 1.05 9.76
CA GLY A 3 17.59 -0.31 9.39
C GLY A 3 18.62 -1.34 9.84
N ALA A 4 18.30 -2.63 9.70
CA ALA A 4 19.23 -3.73 10.05
C ALA A 4 20.59 -3.63 9.32
N TYR A 5 20.63 -2.95 8.18
CA TYR A 5 21.83 -2.74 7.37
C TYR A 5 22.39 -1.32 7.43
N GLY A 6 21.91 -0.47 8.36
CA GLY A 6 22.33 0.92 8.44
C GLY A 6 21.50 1.87 7.58
N ARG A 7 22.18 2.87 7.01
CA ARG A 7 21.65 3.84 6.05
C ARG A 7 22.38 3.68 4.72
N PRO A 8 21.72 3.92 3.58
CA PRO A 8 20.30 4.31 3.42
C PRO A 8 19.32 3.17 3.72
N LEU A 9 18.07 3.53 4.06
CA LEU A 9 16.96 2.58 4.21
C LEU A 9 16.50 2.07 2.84
N ALA A 10 15.79 0.94 2.82
CA ALA A 10 15.21 0.40 1.59
C ALA A 10 14.29 1.42 0.89
N ALA A 11 13.45 2.14 1.64
CA ALA A 11 12.59 3.19 1.10
C ALA A 11 13.41 4.31 0.43
N GLU A 12 14.58 4.67 1.00
CA GLU A 12 15.44 5.73 0.46
C GLU A 12 16.17 5.30 -0.80
N LEU A 13 16.58 4.03 -0.87
CA LEU A 13 17.14 3.45 -2.09
C LEU A 13 16.09 3.45 -3.22
N VAL A 14 14.86 3.02 -2.91
CA VAL A 14 13.74 3.03 -3.86
C VAL A 14 13.43 4.45 -4.33
N ALA A 15 13.39 5.42 -3.42
CA ALA A 15 13.16 6.83 -3.73
C ALA A 15 14.22 7.39 -4.68
N ALA A 16 15.51 7.11 -4.40
CA ALA A 16 16.61 7.57 -5.24
C ALA A 16 16.54 7.00 -6.67
N VAL A 17 16.15 5.73 -6.82
CA VAL A 17 15.97 5.10 -8.14
C VAL A 17 14.75 5.69 -8.87
N ALA A 18 13.64 5.93 -8.17
CA ALA A 18 12.46 6.57 -8.75
C ALA A 18 12.79 7.97 -9.27
N GLU A 19 13.53 8.77 -8.49
CA GLU A 19 13.96 10.12 -8.88
C GLU A 19 14.86 10.11 -10.13
N PHE A 20 15.85 9.21 -10.19
CA PHE A 20 16.70 9.04 -11.37
C PHE A 20 15.90 8.66 -12.63
N LEU A 21 14.90 7.79 -12.48
CA LEU A 21 14.01 7.43 -13.59
C LEU A 21 13.15 8.62 -14.03
N GLU A 22 12.59 9.39 -13.09
CA GLU A 22 11.75 10.56 -13.36
C GLU A 22 12.51 11.72 -14.01
N SER A 23 13.79 11.87 -13.68
CA SER A 23 14.64 12.98 -14.10
C SER A 23 15.56 12.58 -15.25
N ASP A 24 16.74 12.04 -14.97
CA ASP A 24 17.79 11.76 -15.95
C ASP A 24 17.30 10.84 -17.08
N VAL A 25 16.67 9.71 -16.74
CA VAL A 25 16.27 8.72 -17.76
C VAL A 25 15.17 9.26 -18.65
N ARG A 26 14.17 9.95 -18.08
CA ARG A 26 13.12 10.58 -18.89
C ARG A 26 13.63 11.80 -19.66
N GLY A 27 14.61 12.53 -19.15
CA GLY A 27 15.26 13.62 -19.89
C GLY A 27 16.08 13.12 -21.08
N ALA A 28 16.63 11.91 -20.98
CA ALA A 28 17.51 11.31 -21.99
C ALA A 28 16.81 10.36 -22.97
N THR A 29 15.51 10.08 -22.80
CA THR A 29 14.80 9.08 -23.62
C THR A 29 13.45 9.59 -24.12
N GLU A 30 12.98 9.02 -25.23
CA GLU A 30 11.69 9.36 -25.84
C GLU A 30 10.85 8.09 -26.11
N GLY A 31 9.60 8.29 -26.56
CA GLY A 31 8.72 7.22 -27.00
C GLY A 31 8.45 6.17 -25.92
N GLN A 32 8.53 4.90 -26.31
CA GLN A 32 8.17 3.77 -25.44
C GLN A 32 9.06 3.66 -24.20
N VAL A 33 10.35 3.96 -24.32
CA VAL A 33 11.29 3.89 -23.19
C VAL A 33 10.99 4.97 -22.16
N ASN A 34 10.69 6.20 -22.60
CA ASN A 34 10.28 7.27 -21.69
C ASN A 34 9.00 6.92 -20.93
N PHE A 35 8.03 6.33 -21.63
CA PHE A 35 6.78 5.87 -21.01
C PHE A 35 7.04 4.79 -19.95
N HIS A 36 7.84 3.77 -20.26
CA HIS A 36 8.19 2.72 -19.30
C HIS A 36 8.98 3.25 -18.10
N ALA A 37 9.86 4.25 -18.30
CA ALA A 37 10.55 4.91 -17.19
C ALA A 37 9.55 5.58 -16.23
N ARG A 38 8.51 6.24 -16.76
CA ARG A 38 7.42 6.82 -15.95
C ARG A 38 6.64 5.74 -15.20
N VAL A 39 6.32 4.62 -15.85
CA VAL A 39 5.61 3.50 -15.22
C VAL A 39 6.43 2.89 -14.10
N ALA A 40 7.72 2.65 -14.35
CA ALA A 40 8.64 2.09 -13.37
C ALA A 40 8.81 3.02 -12.16
N ALA A 41 8.95 4.33 -12.38
CA ALA A 41 9.01 5.30 -11.30
C ALA A 41 7.74 5.28 -10.44
N ASN A 42 6.55 5.29 -11.06
CA ASN A 42 5.28 5.18 -10.33
C ASN A 42 5.18 3.90 -9.51
N ALA A 43 5.62 2.76 -10.04
CA ALA A 43 5.66 1.49 -9.32
C ALA A 43 6.60 1.56 -8.11
N LEU A 44 7.79 2.16 -8.27
CA LEU A 44 8.72 2.37 -7.16
C LEU A 44 8.15 3.32 -6.11
N ARG A 45 7.39 4.36 -6.49
CA ARG A 45 6.68 5.23 -5.54
C ARG A 45 5.63 4.48 -4.72
N ILE A 46 4.98 3.47 -5.30
CA ILE A 46 4.07 2.59 -4.55
C ILE A 46 4.87 1.78 -3.52
N VAL A 47 5.97 1.15 -3.95
CA VAL A 47 6.85 0.37 -3.06
C VAL A 47 7.45 1.24 -1.94
N GLU A 48 7.84 2.49 -2.24
CA GLU A 48 8.31 3.45 -1.25
C GLU A 48 7.26 3.66 -0.16
N ARG A 49 5.99 3.87 -0.54
CA ARG A 49 4.89 4.04 0.42
C ARG A 49 4.58 2.77 1.19
N GLU A 50 4.67 1.58 0.58
CA GLU A 50 4.55 0.30 1.29
C GLU A 50 5.63 0.17 2.37
N LEU A 51 6.87 0.54 2.06
CA LEU A 51 7.99 0.47 3.00
C LEU A 51 7.91 1.49 4.13
N LEU A 52 7.19 2.58 3.93
CA LEU A 52 6.96 3.64 4.91
C LEU A 52 5.62 3.51 5.65
N ASP A 53 4.81 2.51 5.31
CA ASP A 53 3.47 2.35 5.86
C ASP A 53 3.51 1.87 7.32
N GLU A 54 3.04 2.72 8.23
CA GLU A 54 2.96 2.44 9.67
C GLU A 54 1.54 2.02 10.11
N SER A 55 0.58 1.90 9.19
CA SER A 55 -0.83 1.62 9.49
C SER A 55 -1.16 0.13 9.66
N GLU A 56 -0.14 -0.73 9.69
CA GLU A 56 -0.32 -2.17 9.92
C GLU A 56 -1.02 -2.45 11.26
N ALA A 57 -0.68 -1.68 12.30
CA ALA A 57 -1.28 -1.81 13.63
C ALA A 57 -2.79 -1.50 13.60
N GLU A 58 -3.21 -0.49 12.85
CA GLU A 58 -4.62 -0.12 12.69
C GLU A 58 -5.41 -1.22 11.95
N SER A 59 -4.83 -1.77 10.88
CA SER A 59 -5.42 -2.90 10.15
C SER A 59 -5.62 -4.12 11.05
N ARG A 60 -4.60 -4.44 11.85
CA ARG A 60 -4.65 -5.55 12.80
C ARG A 60 -5.69 -5.31 13.89
N ALA A 61 -5.80 -4.07 14.39
CA ALA A 61 -6.82 -3.71 15.37
C ALA A 61 -8.24 -3.82 14.81
N ALA A 62 -8.46 -3.41 13.55
CA ALA A 62 -9.75 -3.54 12.88
C ALA A 62 -10.19 -5.01 12.74
N LEU A 63 -9.28 -5.89 12.31
CA LEU A 63 -9.52 -7.34 12.22
C LEU A 63 -9.80 -7.95 13.60
N ALA A 64 -8.97 -7.61 14.60
CA ALA A 64 -9.15 -8.09 15.96
C ALA A 64 -10.49 -7.64 16.57
N GLY A 65 -11.00 -6.46 16.19
CA GLY A 65 -12.32 -5.97 16.59
C GLY A 65 -13.49 -6.84 16.12
N LEU A 66 -13.28 -7.63 15.06
CA LEU A 66 -14.24 -8.65 14.57
C LEU A 66 -13.91 -10.06 15.07
N GLY A 67 -12.83 -10.23 15.84
CA GLY A 67 -12.39 -11.52 16.36
C GLY A 67 -11.51 -12.33 15.41
N PHE A 68 -10.94 -11.72 14.38
CA PHE A 68 -10.08 -12.41 13.40
C PHE A 68 -8.62 -11.97 13.52
N ALA A 69 -7.70 -12.93 13.34
CA ALA A 69 -6.27 -12.64 13.38
C ALA A 69 -5.75 -12.07 12.05
N ASP A 70 -6.42 -12.41 10.95
CA ASP A 70 -6.01 -12.08 9.59
C ASP A 70 -7.23 -11.97 8.65
N GLU A 71 -6.98 -11.50 7.43
CA GLU A 71 -8.01 -11.34 6.41
C GLU A 71 -8.50 -12.68 5.83
N GLU A 72 -7.71 -13.75 5.92
CA GLU A 72 -8.09 -15.06 5.42
C GLU A 72 -9.24 -15.65 6.26
N GLN A 73 -9.13 -15.55 7.58
CA GLN A 73 -10.17 -15.93 8.53
C GLN A 73 -11.43 -15.07 8.35
N LEU A 74 -11.29 -13.75 8.25
CA LEU A 74 -12.41 -12.85 7.98
C LEU A 74 -13.13 -13.24 6.67
N ALA A 75 -12.38 -13.46 5.60
CA ALA A 75 -12.94 -13.83 4.31
C ALA A 75 -13.64 -15.20 4.35
N ALA A 76 -13.14 -16.15 5.14
CA ALA A 76 -13.80 -17.44 5.36
C ALA A 76 -15.14 -17.27 6.07
N ALA A 77 -15.20 -16.49 7.16
CA ALA A 77 -16.42 -16.23 7.92
C ALA A 77 -17.48 -15.47 7.11
N ILE A 78 -17.07 -14.52 6.25
CA ILE A 78 -17.98 -13.86 5.30
C ILE A 78 -18.58 -14.88 4.34
N ARG A 79 -17.78 -15.82 3.81
CA ARG A 79 -18.27 -16.83 2.85
C ARG A 79 -19.21 -17.84 3.47
N THR A 80 -19.07 -18.15 4.76
CA THR A 80 -19.95 -19.09 5.48
C THR A 80 -21.23 -18.43 6.00
N GLY A 81 -21.36 -17.10 5.89
CA GLY A 81 -22.51 -16.34 6.38
C GLY A 81 -22.50 -16.09 7.90
N GLU A 82 -21.40 -16.39 8.59
CA GLU A 82 -21.26 -16.20 10.05
C GLU A 82 -21.40 -14.72 10.47
N LEU A 83 -21.18 -13.80 9.53
CA LEU A 83 -21.18 -12.35 9.76
C LEU A 83 -22.41 -11.63 9.17
N ASP A 84 -23.41 -12.35 8.66
CA ASP A 84 -24.57 -11.76 7.98
C ASP A 84 -25.36 -10.79 8.88
N GLY A 85 -25.34 -11.01 10.21
CA GLY A 85 -25.95 -10.12 11.20
C GLY A 85 -25.09 -8.92 11.62
N GLN A 86 -23.89 -8.77 11.07
CA GLN A 86 -22.87 -7.78 11.49
C GLN A 86 -22.35 -6.93 10.32
N ALA A 87 -23.20 -6.69 9.32
CA ALA A 87 -22.80 -6.03 8.07
C ALA A 87 -22.13 -4.66 8.27
N ASP A 88 -22.59 -3.87 9.25
CA ASP A 88 -22.02 -2.55 9.55
C ASP A 88 -20.60 -2.67 10.12
N GLN A 89 -20.38 -3.61 11.05
CA GLN A 89 -19.06 -3.85 11.65
C GLN A 89 -18.08 -4.39 10.60
N VAL A 90 -18.53 -5.33 9.76
CA VAL A 90 -17.74 -5.85 8.63
C VAL A 90 -17.36 -4.74 7.66
N THR A 91 -18.33 -3.91 7.27
CA THR A 91 -18.10 -2.79 6.34
C THR A 91 -17.11 -1.78 6.92
N ALA A 92 -17.21 -1.47 8.22
CA ALA A 92 -16.26 -0.58 8.89
C ALA A 92 -14.83 -1.14 8.86
N CYS A 93 -14.65 -2.42 9.19
CA CYS A 93 -13.35 -3.10 9.11
C CYS A 93 -12.78 -3.07 7.69
N LEU A 94 -13.56 -3.48 6.69
CA LEU A 94 -13.12 -3.49 5.29
C LEU A 94 -12.73 -2.10 4.79
N ARG A 95 -13.47 -1.05 5.20
CA ARG A 95 -13.10 0.34 4.87
C ARG A 95 -11.75 0.72 5.43
N THR A 96 -11.41 0.34 6.66
CA THR A 96 -10.07 0.60 7.23
C THR A 96 -8.98 -0.09 6.40
N LEU A 97 -9.15 -1.39 6.08
CA LEU A 97 -8.18 -2.14 5.28
C LEU A 97 -8.00 -1.57 3.87
N VAL A 98 -9.10 -1.20 3.22
CA VAL A 98 -9.09 -0.67 1.85
C VAL A 98 -8.52 0.74 1.81
N ARG A 99 -8.83 1.62 2.78
CA ARG A 99 -8.24 2.97 2.83
C ARG A 99 -6.73 2.92 2.93
N ARG A 100 -6.18 2.03 3.77
CA ARG A 100 -4.73 1.78 3.84
C ARG A 100 -4.16 1.42 2.47
N ARG A 101 -4.76 0.45 1.78
CA ARG A 101 -4.31 0.02 0.44
C ARG A 101 -4.38 1.15 -0.59
N LEU A 102 -5.44 1.95 -0.56
CA LEU A 102 -5.62 3.08 -1.46
C LEU A 102 -4.59 4.18 -1.18
N ALA A 103 -4.31 4.51 0.08
CA ALA A 103 -3.29 5.48 0.45
C ALA A 103 -1.90 5.11 -0.08
N VAL A 104 -1.62 3.81 -0.21
CA VAL A 104 -0.37 3.29 -0.80
C VAL A 104 -0.43 3.24 -2.32
N ALA A 105 -1.46 2.63 -2.90
CA ALA A 105 -1.54 2.40 -4.34
C ALA A 105 -1.86 3.67 -5.13
N HIS A 106 -2.76 4.50 -4.62
CA HIS A 106 -3.26 5.69 -5.28
C HIS A 106 -3.61 6.80 -4.27
N PRO A 107 -2.59 7.48 -3.69
CA PRO A 107 -2.81 8.56 -2.75
C PRO A 107 -3.78 9.63 -3.30
N GLY A 108 -4.74 10.07 -2.48
CA GLY A 108 -5.73 11.11 -2.83
C GLY A 108 -6.98 10.61 -3.57
N TYR A 109 -7.09 9.32 -3.87
CA TYR A 109 -8.27 8.75 -4.55
C TYR A 109 -9.56 8.87 -3.74
N ASP A 110 -9.46 8.92 -2.41
CA ASP A 110 -10.59 9.12 -1.51
C ASP A 110 -11.13 10.56 -1.47
N SER A 111 -10.45 11.49 -2.17
CA SER A 111 -10.79 12.91 -2.26
C SER A 111 -11.25 13.37 -3.66
N GLU A 112 -11.28 12.46 -4.65
CA GLU A 112 -11.85 12.69 -6.00
C GLU A 112 -13.37 12.44 -6.02
#